data_AF-A0A383CL41-F1
#
_entry.id   AF-A0A383CL41-F1
#
_cell.length_a   1.000
_cell.length_b   1.000
_cell.length_c   1.000
_cell.angle_alpha   90.00
_cell.angle_beta   90.00
_cell.angle_gamma   90.00
#
_symmetry.space_group_name_H-M   'P 1'
#
loop_
_entity.id
_entity.type
_entity.pdbx_description
1 polymer ?
#
loop_
_entity_poly.entity_id
_entity_poly.type
_entity_poly.pdbx_seq_one_letter_code
_entity_poly.pdbx_strand_id
1 'polypeptide(L)' 'MIKTILDTRFQKGDKEVFYCSQCVNSNQRPGLTFDEYWVCDACQYAEIKLNHISWEERGGL' A
#
# COMPACT_ATOMS: atom_id res chain seq x y z
N MET A 1 -22.14 -7.54 -23.03
CA MET A 1 -20.97 -6.68 -23.27
C MET A 1 -20.21 -6.48 -21.96
N ILE A 2 -19.20 -7.30 -21.70
CA ILE A 2 -18.35 -7.28 -20.49
C ILE A 2 -17.25 -6.22 -20.67
N LYS A 3 -17.61 -5.02 -21.16
CA LYS A 3 -16.63 -3.95 -21.41
C LYS A 3 -16.58 -2.93 -20.26
N THR A 4 -17.57 -2.98 -19.37
CA THR A 4 -17.78 -1.97 -18.31
C THR A 4 -17.31 -2.44 -16.92
N ILE A 5 -16.91 -3.71 -16.77
CA ILE A 5 -16.39 -4.29 -15.51
C ILE A 5 -14.85 -4.33 -15.50
N LEU A 6 -14.20 -3.78 -16.54
CA LEU A 6 -12.74 -3.63 -16.53
C LEU A 6 -12.39 -2.40 -15.71
N ASP A 7 -12.08 -2.68 -14.45
CA ASP A 7 -11.50 -1.74 -13.52
C ASP A 7 -10.32 -1.02 -14.17
N THR A 8 -10.38 0.30 -14.22
CA THR A 8 -9.33 1.15 -14.82
C THR A 8 -7.97 0.93 -14.14
N ARG A 9 -7.95 0.35 -12.93
CA ARG A 9 -6.76 -0.07 -12.20
C ARG A 9 -5.93 -1.16 -12.91
N PHE A 10 -6.51 -1.95 -13.83
CA PHE A 10 -5.76 -2.96 -14.59
C PHE A 10 -5.16 -2.43 -15.90
N GLN A 11 -5.49 -1.22 -16.32
CA GLN A 11 -5.20 -0.77 -17.69
C GLN A 11 -3.79 -0.17 -17.86
N LYS A 12 -3.07 0.11 -16.76
CA LYS A 12 -1.76 0.77 -16.84
C LYS A 12 -0.86 0.39 -15.65
N GLY A 13 0.07 -0.53 -15.87
CA GLY A 13 1.19 -0.78 -14.96
C GLY A 13 2.44 -0.06 -15.42
N ASP A 14 3.31 0.33 -14.50
CA ASP A 14 4.62 0.87 -14.81
C ASP A 14 5.48 -0.17 -15.56
N LYS A 15 6.37 0.31 -16.44
CA LYS A 15 7.28 -0.57 -17.20
C LYS A 15 8.36 -1.20 -16.31
N GLU A 16 8.77 -0.47 -15.28
CA GLU A 16 9.74 -0.92 -14.29
C GLU A 16 8.99 -1.40 -13.05
N VAL A 17 9.34 -2.60 -12.59
CA VAL A 17 8.72 -3.25 -11.45
C VAL A 17 9.72 -3.30 -10.32
N PHE A 18 9.30 -2.77 -9.18
CA PHE A 18 10.05 -2.84 -7.93
C PHE A 18 9.13 -3.24 -6.78
N TYR A 19 9.73 -3.56 -5.65
CA TYR A 19 9.03 -4.14 -4.51
C TYR A 19 9.36 -3.40 -3.23
N CYS A 20 8.39 -3.36 -2.31
CA CYS A 20 8.59 -2.84 -0.98
C CYS A 20 9.69 -3.63 -0.27
N SER A 21 10.67 -2.91 0.29
CA SER A 21 11.81 -3.50 1.00
C SER A 21 11.41 -4.25 2.28
N GLN A 22 10.22 -3.96 2.83
CA GLN A 22 9.71 -4.56 4.06
C GLN A 22 8.73 -5.72 3.83
N CYS A 23 7.88 -5.66 2.79
CA CYS A 23 6.76 -6.61 2.63
C CYS A 23 6.61 -7.20 1.23
N VAL A 24 7.56 -6.97 0.33
CA VAL A 24 7.58 -7.51 -1.04
C VAL A 24 6.35 -7.20 -1.91
N ASN A 25 5.50 -6.23 -1.50
CA ASN A 25 4.43 -5.72 -2.36
C ASN A 25 5.01 -4.96 -3.55
N SER A 26 4.48 -5.21 -4.75
CA SER A 26 4.91 -4.55 -5.97
C SER A 26 4.37 -3.12 -6.10
N ASN A 27 5.13 -2.24 -6.76
CA ASN A 27 4.65 -0.92 -7.22
C ASN A 27 3.47 -0.99 -8.19
N GLN A 28 3.21 -2.16 -8.78
CA GLN A 28 2.03 -2.39 -9.62
C GLN A 28 0.73 -2.49 -8.81
N ARG A 29 0.79 -2.52 -7.47
CA ARG A 29 -0.40 -2.49 -6.61
C ARG A 29 -1.07 -1.10 -6.70
N PRO A 30 -2.28 -1.00 -7.28
CA PRO A 30 -2.93 0.29 -7.46
C PRO A 30 -3.19 1.00 -6.12
N GLY A 31 -2.83 2.29 -6.04
CA GLY A 31 -3.05 3.12 -4.86
C GLY A 31 -2.00 2.97 -3.76
N LEU A 32 -0.92 2.24 -3.99
CA LEU A 32 0.23 2.16 -3.08
C LEU A 32 1.25 3.25 -3.47
N THR A 33 1.79 3.97 -2.48
CA THR A 33 2.92 4.90 -2.69
C THR A 33 4.15 4.42 -1.93
N PHE A 34 5.33 4.92 -2.32
CA PHE A 34 6.62 4.50 -1.78
C PHE A 34 7.45 5.74 -1.42
N ASP A 35 8.23 5.62 -0.34
CA ASP A 35 9.21 6.63 0.05
C ASP A 35 10.58 6.43 -0.63
N GLU A 36 11.55 7.27 -0.29
CA GLU A 36 12.92 7.19 -0.81
C GLU A 36 13.69 5.92 -0.39
N TYR A 37 13.20 5.18 0.61
CA TYR A 37 13.77 3.92 1.09
C TYR A 37 13.06 2.68 0.52
N TRP A 38 12.17 2.89 -0.46
CA TRP A 38 11.38 1.83 -1.08
C TRP A 38 10.45 1.12 -0.09
N VAL A 39 9.99 1.80 0.95
CA VAL A 39 8.98 1.29 1.88
C VAL A 39 7.61 1.82 1.47
N CYS A 40 6.62 0.93 1.36
CA CYS A 40 5.28 1.33 0.96
C CYS A 40 4.49 2.00 2.09
N ASP A 41 3.57 2.90 1.74
CA ASP A 41 2.69 3.64 2.67
C ASP A 41 1.92 2.72 3.63
N ALA A 42 1.50 1.54 3.17
CA ALA A 42 0.85 0.55 4.02
C ALA A 42 1.78 0.03 5.15
N CYS A 43 3.06 -0.18 4.87
CA CYS A 43 4.05 -0.57 5.88
C CYS A 43 4.36 0.59 6.83
N GLN A 44 4.50 1.81 6.31
CA GLN A 44 4.68 3.01 7.12
C GLN A 44 3.51 3.20 8.09
N TYR A 45 2.27 3.07 7.61
CA TYR A 45 1.09 3.18 8.47
C TYR A 45 0.94 2.01 9.45
N ALA A 46 1.41 0.81 9.10
CA ALA A 46 1.45 -0.32 10.02
C ALA A 46 2.39 -0.05 11.21
N GLU A 47 3.55 0.54 10.96
CA GLU A 47 4.50 0.99 11.99
C GLU A 47 3.84 2.00 12.95
N ILE A 48 3.18 3.03 12.39
CA ILE A 48 2.46 4.05 13.18
C ILE A 48 1.40 3.41 14.09
N LYS A 49 0.62 2.47 13.57
CA LYS A 49 -0.41 1.77 14.34
C LYS A 49 0.14 0.92 15.48
N LEU A 50 1.35 0.39 15.33
CA LEU A 50 1.99 -0.46 16.33
C LEU A 50 2.71 0.35 17.40
N ASN A 51 3.36 1.46 17.01
CA ASN A 51 4.31 2.17 17.87
C ASN A 51 3.84 3.56 18.32
N HIS A 52 2.89 4.18 17.61
CA HIS A 52 2.53 5.58 17.78
C HIS A 52 1.05 5.82 18.10
N ILE A 53 0.21 4.78 18.08
CA ILE A 53 -1.19 4.85 18.46
C ILE A 53 -1.39 4.00 19.71
N SER A 54 -1.71 4.62 20.84
CA SER A 54 -2.32 3.90 21.96
C SER A 54 -3.76 3.56 21.60
N TRP A 55 -4.06 2.27 21.58
CA TRP A 55 -5.42 1.79 21.32
C TRP A 55 -6.29 1.90 22.56
N GLU A 56 -5.69 1.82 23.74
CA GLU A 56 -6.32 2.00 25.05
C GLU A 56 -6.89 3.42 25.19
N GLU A 57 -6.10 4.45 24.83
CA GLU A 57 -6.57 5.85 24.82
C GLU A 57 -7.71 6.08 23.82
N ARG A 58 -7.85 5.22 22.81
CA ARG A 58 -8.91 5.27 21.80
C ARG A 58 -10.14 4.43 22.14
N GLY A 59 -10.19 3.84 23.35
CA GLY A 59 -11.31 3.00 23.78
C GLY A 59 -11.32 1.61 23.15
N GLY A 60 -10.17 1.12 22.65
CA GLY A 60 -9.96 -0.29 22.39
C GLY A 60 -9.96 -1.06 23.71
N LEU A 61 -10.76 -2.12 23.78
CA LEU A 61 -11.05 -2.96 24.96
C LEU A 61 -9.85 -3.23 25.87
#